data_AF-A0A510V025-F1
#
_entry.id   AF-A0A510V025-F1
#
_cell.length_a   1.000
_cell.length_b   1.000
_cell.length_c   1.000
_cell.angle_alpha   90.00
_cell.angle_beta   90.00
_cell.angle_gamma   90.00
#
_symmetry.space_group_name_H-M   'P 1'
#
loop_
_entity.id
_entity.type
_entity.pdbx_description
1 polymer ?
#
loop_
_entity_poly.entity_id
_entity_poly.type
_entity_poly.pdbx_seq_one_letter_code
_entity_poly.pdbx_strand_id
1 'polypeptide(L)'
;MTQPMHGSEGRGRRLARAVAVLTGLLGVGELIRWGNRWYVSTQYPDDATYSATLEVGAHQALVTALVLLLVAAGAAVIGWRLRVTRAR
;
A
#
# COMPACT_ATOMS: atom_id res chain seq x y z
N MET A 1 -30.06 -30.58 12.15
CA MET A 1 -28.82 -30.31 12.89
C MET A 1 -27.84 -29.62 11.93
N THR A 2 -28.03 -28.32 11.71
CA THR A 2 -27.24 -27.51 10.75
C THR A 2 -26.11 -26.84 11.53
N GLN A 3 -24.87 -27.25 11.28
CA GLN A 3 -23.70 -26.63 11.89
C GLN A 3 -23.57 -25.15 11.45
N PRO A 4 -23.30 -24.22 12.38
CA PRO A 4 -23.03 -22.83 12.02
C PRO A 4 -21.62 -22.71 11.40
N MET A 5 -21.57 -22.35 10.11
CA MET A 5 -20.35 -22.02 9.36
C MET A 5 -19.72 -20.67 9.80
N HIS A 6 -19.48 -20.46 11.11
CA HIS A 6 -19.01 -19.17 11.65
C HIS A 6 -17.49 -18.90 11.50
N GLY A 7 -16.70 -19.85 10.98
CA GLY A 7 -15.22 -19.81 11.08
C GLY A 7 -14.44 -19.13 9.94
N SER A 8 -14.92 -19.20 8.69
CA SER A 8 -14.22 -18.67 7.50
C SER A 8 -14.42 -17.15 7.33
N GLU A 9 -15.52 -16.67 7.88
CA GLU A 9 -16.16 -15.42 7.54
C GLU A 9 -15.66 -14.22 8.37
N GLY A 10 -15.32 -14.44 9.64
CA GLY A 10 -14.55 -13.49 10.43
C GLY A 10 -13.08 -13.43 10.00
N ARG A 11 -12.58 -14.52 9.43
CA ARG A 11 -11.22 -14.68 8.90
C ARG A 11 -11.01 -13.78 7.69
N GLY A 12 -11.94 -13.77 6.74
CA GLY A 12 -11.88 -12.90 5.55
C GLY A 12 -11.82 -11.41 5.87
N ARG A 13 -12.61 -10.93 6.85
CA ARG A 13 -12.57 -9.52 7.28
C ARG A 13 -11.25 -9.16 7.98
N ARG A 14 -10.73 -10.04 8.84
CA ARG A 14 -9.44 -9.82 9.52
C ARG A 14 -8.31 -9.79 8.50
N LEU A 15 -8.33 -10.70 7.53
CA LEU A 15 -7.37 -10.76 6.45
C LEU A 15 -7.40 -9.48 5.61
N ALA A 16 -8.58 -9.04 5.16
CA ALA A 16 -8.72 -7.82 4.37
C ALA A 16 -8.20 -6.58 5.11
N ARG A 17 -8.47 -6.47 6.41
CA ARG A 17 -7.91 -5.40 7.25
C ARG A 17 -6.40 -5.50 7.39
N ALA A 18 -5.86 -6.70 7.65
CA ALA A 18 -4.43 -6.91 7.78
C ALA A 18 -3.71 -6.54 6.47
N VAL A 19 -4.22 -7.01 5.33
CA VAL A 19 -3.71 -6.65 4.00
C VAL A 19 -3.76 -5.14 3.80
N ALA A 20 -4.88 -4.48 4.08
CA ALA A 20 -5.01 -3.03 3.91
C ALA A 20 -3.99 -2.26 4.76
N VAL A 21 -3.80 -2.65 6.02
CA VAL A 21 -2.84 -2.00 6.93
C VAL A 21 -1.41 -2.24 6.47
N LEU A 22 -1.04 -3.49 6.17
CA LEU A 22 0.33 -3.84 5.78
C LEU A 22 0.72 -3.17 4.46
N THR A 23 -0.14 -3.25 3.44
CA THR A 23 0.10 -2.59 2.15
C THR A 23 0.09 -1.06 2.28
N GLY A 24 -0.78 -0.50 3.13
CA GLY A 24 -0.76 0.94 3.45
C GLY A 24 0.57 1.39 4.06
N LEU A 25 1.06 0.67 5.08
CA LEU A 25 2.34 0.97 5.73
C LEU A 25 3.53 0.83 4.76
N LEU A 26 3.55 -0.22 3.95
CA LEU A 26 4.58 -0.39 2.92
C LEU A 26 4.52 0.73 1.87
N GLY A 27 3.32 1.14 1.45
CA GLY A 27 3.14 2.25 0.52
C GLY A 27 3.65 3.58 1.07
N VAL A 28 3.38 3.87 2.34
CA VAL A 28 3.94 5.04 3.04
C VAL A 28 5.47 4.96 3.11
N GLY A 29 6.03 3.78 3.39
CA GLY A 29 7.46 3.54 3.38
C GLY A 29 8.11 3.85 2.03
N GLU A 30 7.47 3.45 0.93
CA GLU A 30 7.93 3.77 -0.41
C GLU A 30 7.80 5.27 -0.75
N LEU A 31 6.78 5.97 -0.24
CA LEU A 31 6.71 7.44 -0.38
C LEU A 31 7.87 8.15 0.33
N ILE A 32 8.27 7.68 1.51
CA ILE A 32 9.44 8.22 2.22
C ILE A 32 10.72 7.96 1.40
N ARG A 33 10.86 6.76 0.82
CA ARG A 33 12.00 6.42 -0.06
C ARG A 33 12.02 7.29 -1.31
N TRP A 34 10.87 7.52 -1.94
CA TRP A 34 10.72 8.45 -3.07
C TRP A 34 11.19 9.85 -2.69
N GLY A 35 10.62 10.41 -1.60
CA GLY A 35 10.94 11.76 -1.14
C GLY A 35 12.42 11.95 -0.83
N ASN A 36 13.04 10.98 -0.15
CA ASN A 36 14.47 11.02 0.15
C ASN A 36 15.33 11.01 -1.11
N ARG A 37 15.03 10.11 -2.07
CA ARG A 37 15.82 10.01 -3.32
C ARG A 37 15.68 11.26 -4.18
N TRP A 38 14.45 11.76 -4.31
CA TRP A 38 14.18 13.00 -5.03
C TRP A 38 14.86 14.19 -4.35
N TYR A 39 14.78 14.29 -3.03
CA TYR A 39 15.48 15.35 -2.29
C TYR A 39 16.99 15.30 -2.55
N VAL A 40 17.61 14.12 -2.44
CA VAL A 40 19.05 13.98 -2.69
C VAL A 40 19.39 14.31 -4.15
N SER A 41 18.58 13.90 -5.13
CA SER A 41 18.85 14.23 -6.54
C SER A 41 18.86 15.74 -6.78
N THR A 42 17.99 16.50 -6.10
CA THR A 42 17.98 17.97 -6.19
C THR A 42 19.17 18.64 -5.49
N GLN A 43 19.82 17.98 -4.54
CA GLN A 43 21.00 18.53 -3.84
C GLN A 43 22.31 18.34 -4.63
N TYR A 44 22.34 17.42 -5.60
CA TYR A 44 23.51 17.13 -6.42
C TYR A 44 23.21 17.29 -7.93
N PRO A 45 22.77 18.48 -8.38
CA PRO A 45 22.40 18.69 -9.78
C PRO A 45 23.60 18.59 -10.74
N ASP A 46 24.80 18.90 -10.26
CA ASP A 46 26.02 18.94 -11.07
C ASP A 46 26.60 17.54 -11.36
N ASP A 47 26.20 16.52 -10.59
CA ASP A 47 26.53 15.12 -10.88
C ASP A 47 25.36 14.45 -11.60
N ALA A 48 25.29 14.68 -12.92
CA ALA A 48 24.20 14.22 -13.76
C ALA A 48 24.00 12.68 -13.74
N THR A 49 25.06 11.91 -13.52
CA THR A 49 24.97 10.43 -13.49
C THR A 49 24.38 9.98 -12.16
N TYR A 50 24.84 10.58 -11.06
CA TYR A 50 24.32 10.28 -9.74
C TYR A 50 22.87 10.72 -9.57
N SER A 51 22.54 11.95 -10.00
CA SER A 51 21.18 12.50 -9.92
C SER A 51 20.18 11.68 -10.75
N ALA A 52 20.53 11.32 -11.99
CA ALA A 52 19.68 10.48 -12.84
C ALA A 52 19.40 9.10 -12.22
N THR A 53 20.41 8.49 -11.58
CA THR A 53 20.24 7.21 -10.88
C THR A 53 19.25 7.33 -9.72
N LEU A 54 19.34 8.43 -8.96
CA LEU A 54 18.43 8.72 -7.86
C LEU A 54 17.01 9.00 -8.35
N GLU A 55 16.84 9.73 -9.45
CA GLU A 55 15.54 10.03 -10.05
C GLU A 55 14.81 8.77 -10.53
N VAL A 56 15.52 7.86 -11.21
CA VAL A 56 14.98 6.55 -11.59
C VAL A 56 14.52 5.77 -10.34
N GLY A 57 15.36 5.75 -9.30
CA GLY A 57 15.01 5.12 -8.03
C GLY A 57 13.83 5.80 -7.33
N ALA A 58 13.70 7.11 -7.43
CA ALA A 58 12.56 7.86 -6.91
C ALA A 58 11.29 7.47 -7.67
N HIS A 59 11.33 7.46 -9.01
CA HIS A 59 10.20 7.09 -9.85
C HIS A 59 9.70 5.67 -9.54
N GLN A 60 10.61 4.70 -9.42
CA GLN A 60 10.26 3.32 -9.05
C GLN A 60 9.60 3.23 -7.66
N ALA A 61 10.12 3.96 -6.67
CA ALA A 61 9.52 4.01 -5.34
C ALA A 61 8.12 4.64 -5.38
N LEU A 62 7.93 5.72 -6.12
CA LEU A 62 6.63 6.37 -6.27
C LEU A 62 5.60 5.43 -6.92
N VAL A 63 5.95 4.77 -8.02
CA VAL A 63 5.05 3.81 -8.68
C VAL A 63 4.70 2.67 -7.73
N THR A 64 5.69 2.11 -7.02
CA THR A 64 5.47 1.04 -6.04
C THR A 64 4.54 1.50 -4.91
N ALA A 65 4.77 2.70 -4.38
CA ALA A 65 3.91 3.29 -3.36
C ALA A 65 2.46 3.41 -3.82
N LEU A 66 2.23 3.94 -5.03
CA LEU A 66 0.88 4.11 -5.58
C LEU A 66 0.16 2.76 -5.75
N VAL A 67 0.86 1.75 -6.27
CA VAL A 67 0.30 0.39 -6.40
C VAL A 67 -0.09 -0.16 -5.03
N LEU A 68 0.78 -0.06 -4.03
CA LEU A 68 0.51 -0.53 -2.68
C LEU A 68 -0.68 0.19 -2.03
N LEU A 69 -0.78 1.51 -2.21
CA LEU A 69 -1.90 2.30 -1.70
C LEU A 69 -3.22 1.96 -2.40
N LEU A 70 -3.21 1.68 -3.71
CA LEU A 70 -4.38 1.20 -4.43
C LEU A 70 -4.84 -0.17 -3.91
N VAL A 71 -3.91 -1.10 -3.67
CA VAL A 71 -4.22 -2.40 -3.06
C VAL A 71 -4.78 -2.21 -1.65
N ALA A 72 -4.20 -1.31 -0.85
CA ALA A 72 -4.68 -1.00 0.49
C ALA A 72 -6.12 -0.46 0.48
N ALA A 73 -6.40 0.49 -0.42
CA ALA A 73 -7.73 1.04 -0.61
C ALA A 73 -8.73 -0.02 -1.07
N GLY A 74 -8.36 -0.87 -2.04
CA GLY A 74 -9.19 -1.99 -2.50
C GLY A 74 -9.54 -2.96 -1.36
N ALA A 75 -8.54 -3.37 -0.58
CA ALA A 75 -8.74 -4.25 0.57
C ALA A 75 -9.63 -3.61 1.65
N ALA A 76 -9.48 -2.30 1.90
CA ALA A 76 -10.33 -1.56 2.82
C ALA A 76 -11.80 -1.49 2.33
N VAL A 77 -12.02 -1.24 1.04
CA VAL A 77 -13.35 -1.23 0.42
C VAL A 77 -14.01 -2.61 0.51
N ILE A 78 -13.26 -3.68 0.22
CA ILE A 78 -13.76 -5.06 0.37
C ILE A 78 -14.14 -5.32 1.82
N GLY A 79 -13.28 -4.96 2.78
CA GLY A 79 -13.55 -5.09 4.20
C GLY A 79 -14.79 -4.32 4.66
N TRP A 80 -15.03 -3.14 4.08
CA TRP A 80 -16.24 -2.34 4.33
C TRP A 80 -17.50 -2.98 3.74
N ARG A 81 -17.46 -3.45 2.50
CA ARG A 81 -18.61 -4.10 1.84
C ARG A 81 -19.07 -5.34 2.61
N LEU A 82 -18.12 -6.15 3.10
CA LEU A 82 -18.42 -7.30 3.97
C LEU A 82 -19.05 -6.91 5.31
N ARG A 83 -18.85 -5.68 5.80
CA ARG A 83 -19.53 -5.17 6.99
C ARG A 83 -20.98 -4.78 6.68
N VAL A 84 -21.20 -4.06 5.58
CA VAL A 84 -22.52 -3.50 5.22
C VAL A 84 -23.51 -4.60 4.83
N THR A 85 -23.09 -5.60 4.05
CA THR A 85 -23.99 -6.70 3.63
C THR A 85 -24.48 -7.57 4.79
N ARG A 86 -23.81 -7.54 5.95
CA ARG A 86 -24.23 -8.27 7.15
C ARG A 86 -25.12 -7.49 8.12
N ALA A 87 -25.23 -6.18 7.95
CA ALA A 87 -26.09 -5.35 8.79
C ALA A 87 -27.55 -5.29 8.29
N ARG A 88 -27.82 -5.91 7.13
CA ARG A 88 -29.15 -6.16 6.58
C ARG A 88 -29.50 -7.62 6.77
#